data_AF-E2N827-F1
#
_entry.id   AF-E2N827-F1
#
_cell.length_a   1.000
_cell.length_b   1.000
_cell.length_c   1.000
_cell.angle_alpha   90.00
_cell.angle_beta   90.00
_cell.angle_gamma   90.00
#
_symmetry.space_group_name_H-M   'P 1'
#
loop_
_entity.id
_entity.type
_entity.pdbx_description
1 polymer ?
#
loop_
_entity_poly.entity_id
_entity_poly.type
_entity_poly.pdbx_seq_one_letter_code
_entity_poly.pdbx_strand_id
1 'polypeptide(L)' 'MNKISKYTLQSIIIAIVIAGCIYGGRVEYTDDVLSGMSLEKYQYIRDRIAPASQYDVAQEYMKNKKFYDSKTY' A
#
# COMPACT_ATOMS: atom_id res chain seq x y z
N MET A 1 -12.05 24.29 -29.35
CA MET A 1 -12.27 23.44 -28.15
C MET A 1 -13.27 24.15 -27.24
N ASN A 2 -14.47 23.59 -27.02
CA ASN A 2 -15.52 24.29 -26.26
C ASN A 2 -15.21 24.26 -24.75
N LYS A 3 -15.65 25.27 -23.98
CA LYS A 3 -15.28 25.45 -22.56
C LYS A 3 -15.56 24.19 -21.72
N ILE A 4 -16.70 23.54 -21.96
CA ILE A 4 -17.09 22.29 -21.28
C ILE A 4 -16.04 21.19 -21.50
N SER A 5 -15.62 20.98 -22.76
CA SER A 5 -14.63 19.96 -23.12
C SER A 5 -13.26 20.22 -22.46
N LYS A 6 -12.90 21.49 -22.24
CA LYS A 6 -11.66 21.86 -21.53
C LYS A 6 -11.73 21.48 -20.05
N TYR A 7 -12.84 21.78 -19.39
CA TYR A 7 -13.01 21.44 -17.97
C TYR A 7 -13.10 19.94 -17.74
N THR A 8 -13.80 19.19 -18.61
CA THR A 8 -13.85 17.73 -18.52
C THR A 8 -12.46 17.10 -18.62
N LEU A 9 -11.65 17.53 -19.60
CA LEU A 9 -10.28 17.04 -19.76
C LEU A 9 -9.41 17.36 -18.53
N GLN A 10 -9.53 18.59 -18.00
CA GLN A 10 -8.79 19.00 -16.80
C GLN A 10 -9.16 18.17 -15.57
N SER A 11 -10.45 17.86 -15.38
CA SER A 11 -10.89 17.01 -14.26
C SER A 11 -10.35 15.59 -14.37
N ILE A 12 -10.28 15.01 -15.57
CA ILE A 12 -9.70 13.68 -15.80
C ILE A 12 -8.21 13.69 -15.45
N ILE A 13 -7.46 14.71 -15.87
CA ILE A 13 -6.03 14.84 -15.56
C ILE A 13 -5.82 14.92 -14.05
N ILE A 14 -6.62 15.74 -13.35
CA ILE A 14 -6.55 15.86 -11.89
C ILE A 14 -6.81 14.51 -11.21
N ALA A 15 -7.83 13.76 -11.66
CA ALA A 15 -8.14 12.44 -11.12
C ALA A 15 -6.99 11.45 -11.31
N ILE A 16 -6.33 11.46 -12.49
CA ILE A 16 -5.17 10.61 -12.77
C ILE A 16 -4.00 10.96 -11.84
N VAL A 17 -3.71 12.25 -11.65
CA VAL A 17 -2.64 12.71 -10.74
C VAL A 17 -2.92 12.25 -9.31
N ILE A 18 -4.14 12.44 -8.80
CA ILE A 18 -4.53 12.00 -7.45
C ILE A 18 -4.39 10.48 -7.31
N ALA A 19 -4.87 9.71 -8.29
CA ALA A 19 -4.73 8.25 -8.27
C ALA A 19 -3.26 7.81 -8.26
N GLY A 20 -2.40 8.49 -9.03
CA GLY A 20 -0.96 8.29 -9.04
C GLY A 20 -0.32 8.56 -7.68
N CYS A 21 -0.66 9.67 -7.03
CA CYS A 21 -0.17 9.98 -5.68
C CYS A 21 -0.60 8.94 -4.64
N ILE A 22 -1.85 8.48 -4.69
CA ILE A 22 -2.36 7.45 -3.77
C ILE A 22 -1.62 6.13 -3.98
N TYR A 23 -1.43 5.71 -5.24
CA TYR A 23 -0.71 4.48 -5.55
C TYR A 23 0.77 4.58 -5.13
N GLY A 24 1.44 5.69 -5.45
CA GLY A 24 2.81 5.96 -5.04
C GLY A 24 2.98 5.89 -3.53
N GLY A 25 2.11 6.57 -2.77
CA GLY A 25 2.15 6.53 -1.31
C GLY A 25 1.91 5.12 -0.73
N ARG A 26 1.09 4.29 -1.38
CA ARG A 26 0.94 2.88 -0.97
C ARG A 26 2.21 2.06 -1.22
N VAL A 27 2.89 2.30 -2.34
CA VAL A 27 4.16 1.62 -2.68
C VAL A 27 5.25 2.04 -1.69
N GLU A 28 5.45 3.34 -1.48
CA GLU A 28 6.44 3.88 -0.54
C GLU A 28 6.20 3.36 0.88
N TYR A 29 4.96 3.44 1.37
CA TYR A 29 4.60 2.89 2.69
C TYR A 29 4.90 1.39 2.80
N THR A 30 4.58 0.63 1.76
CA THR A 30 4.81 -0.82 1.77
C THR A 30 6.29 -1.13 1.79
N ASP A 31 7.10 -0.43 0.98
CA ASP A 31 8.54 -0.59 0.94
C ASP A 31 9.20 -0.21 2.29
N ASP A 32 8.80 0.92 2.87
CA ASP A 32 9.28 1.36 4.19
C ASP A 32 9.02 0.32 5.28
N VAL A 33 7.84 -0.30 5.28
CA VAL A 33 7.45 -1.28 6.28
C VAL A 33 8.13 -2.63 6.04
N LEU A 34 8.19 -3.08 4.79
CA LEU A 34 8.66 -4.43 4.46
C LEU A 34 10.19 -4.51 4.31
N SER A 35 10.89 -3.42 3.97
CA SER A 35 12.35 -3.40 3.82
C SER A 35 13.11 -3.85 5.07
N GLY A 36 12.56 -3.58 6.27
CA GLY A 36 13.10 -4.02 7.55
C GLY A 36 12.56 -5.37 8.06
N MET A 37 11.70 -6.05 7.29
CA MET A 37 11.02 -7.27 7.72
C MET A 37 11.79 -8.52 7.28
N SER A 38 11.99 -9.49 8.19
CA SER A 38 12.55 -10.79 7.81
C SER A 38 11.58 -11.55 6.90
N LEU A 39 12.13 -12.37 5.98
CA LEU A 39 11.33 -13.17 5.06
C LEU A 39 10.36 -14.11 5.80
N GLU A 40 10.80 -14.71 6.91
CA GLU A 40 9.98 -15.62 7.72
C GLU A 40 8.80 -14.88 8.37
N LYS A 41 9.04 -13.69 8.94
CA LYS A 41 7.98 -12.83 9.48
C LYS A 41 6.98 -12.46 8.39
N TYR A 42 7.46 -12.05 7.22
CA TYR A 42 6.61 -11.71 6.07
C TYR A 42 5.74 -12.89 5.63
N GLN A 43 6.34 -14.07 5.44
CA GLN A 43 5.63 -15.29 5.02
C GLN A 43 4.60 -15.71 6.06
N TYR A 44 4.96 -15.71 7.35
CA TYR A 44 4.04 -16.03 8.43
C TYR A 44 2.80 -15.12 8.44
N ILE A 45 3.00 -13.81 8.25
CA ILE A 45 1.87 -12.87 8.20
C ILE A 45 1.03 -13.15 6.94
N ARG A 46 1.68 -13.22 5.76
CA ARG A 46 1.00 -13.42 4.48
C ARG A 46 0.13 -14.67 4.46
N ASP A 47 0.67 -15.79 4.93
CA ASP A 47 -0.02 -17.08 4.91
C ASP A 47 -1.22 -17.08 5.87
N ARG A 48 -1.17 -16.29 6.95
CA ARG A 48 -2.28 -16.13 7.91
C ARG A 48 -3.45 -15.32 7.35
N ILE A 49 -3.19 -14.39 6.43
CA ILE A 49 -4.21 -13.50 5.84
C ILE A 49 -4.48 -13.78 4.36
N ALA A 50 -4.03 -14.92 3.83
CA ALA A 50 -4.12 -15.24 2.41
C ALA A 50 -5.59 -15.35 1.92
N PRO A 51 -5.89 -14.90 0.67
CA PRO A 51 -4.99 -14.23 -0.26
C PRO A 51 -4.75 -12.76 0.12
N ALA A 52 -3.49 -12.35 0.19
CA ALA A 52 -3.10 -11.00 0.60
C ALA A 52 -1.99 -10.42 -0.28
N SER A 53 -2.10 -9.12 -0.59
CA SER A 53 -1.04 -8.35 -1.22
C SER A 53 0.05 -7.95 -0.22
N GLN A 54 1.18 -7.45 -0.72
CA GLN A 54 2.23 -6.88 0.14
C GLN A 54 1.72 -5.69 0.99
N TYR A 55 0.84 -4.86 0.42
CA TYR A 55 0.22 -3.76 1.15
C TYR A 55 -0.65 -4.27 2.31
N ASP A 56 -1.40 -5.35 2.10
CA ASP A 56 -2.23 -5.97 3.15
C ASP A 56 -1.35 -6.53 4.28
N VAL A 57 -0.21 -7.14 3.93
CA VAL A 57 0.78 -7.62 4.91
C VAL A 57 1.38 -6.45 5.71
N ALA A 58 1.76 -5.35 5.03
CA ALA A 58 2.29 -4.16 5.69
C ALA A 58 1.26 -3.52 6.65
N GLN A 59 0.01 -3.42 6.22
CA GLN A 59 -1.10 -2.91 7.04
C GLN A 59 -1.36 -3.81 8.26
N GLU A 60 -1.45 -5.13 8.05
CA GLU A 60 -1.68 -6.09 9.14
C GLU A 60 -0.53 -6.08 10.15
N TYR A 61 0.72 -6.03 9.66
CA TYR A 61 1.89 -5.89 10.52
C TYR A 61 1.81 -4.61 11.35
N MET A 62 1.57 -3.45 10.74
CA MET A 62 1.55 -2.19 11.46
C MET A 62 0.39 -2.09 12.45
N LYS A 63 -0.77 -2.67 12.11
CA LYS A 63 -1.93 -2.78 13.00
C LYS A 63 -1.64 -3.62 14.23
N ASN A 64 -0.87 -4.71 14.08
CA ASN A 64 -0.58 -5.69 15.13
C ASN A 64 0.91 -5.74 15.49
N LYS A 65 1.62 -4.62 15.35
CA LYS A 65 3.09 -4.56 15.42
C LYS A 65 3.67 -5.18 16.69
N LYS A 66 3.07 -4.87 17.86
CA LYS A 66 3.51 -5.41 19.15
C LYS A 66 3.45 -6.94 19.21
N PHE A 67 2.41 -7.53 18.64
CA PHE A 67 2.24 -8.99 18.60
C PHE A 67 3.29 -9.62 17.68
N TYR A 68 3.48 -9.07 16.49
CA TYR A 68 4.45 -9.61 15.54
C TYR A 68 5.90 -9.38 15.97
N ASP A 69 6.20 -8.30 16.69
CA ASP A 69 7.53 -8.04 17.25
C ASP A 69 7.85 -8.89 18.48
N SER A 70 6.83 -9.38 19.21
CA SER A 70 7.03 -10.28 20.35
C SER A 70 7.35 -11.73 19.96
N LYS A 71 7.22 -12.08 18.68
CA LYS A 71 7.44 -13.45 18.19
C LYS A 71 8.86 -13.62 17.68
N THR A 72 9.39 -14.81 17.90
CA THR A 72 10.52 -15.35 17.15
C THR A 72 9.96 -16.12 15.95
N TYR A 73 10.57 -15.93 14.79
CA TYR A 73 10.17 -16.55 13.52
C TYR A 73 11.21 -17.58 13.10
#